data_AF-A0A015LE89-F1
#
_entry.id   AF-A0A015LE89-F1
#
_cell.length_a   1.000
_cell.length_b   1.000
_cell.length_c   1.000
_cell.angle_alpha   90.00
_cell.angle_beta   90.00
_cell.angle_gamma   90.00
#
_symmetry.space_group_name_H-M   'P 1'
#
loop_
_entity.id
_entity.type
_entity.pdbx_description
1 polymer ?
#
loop_
_entity_poly.entity_id
_entity_poly.type
_entity_poly.pdbx_seq_one_letter_code
_entity_poly.pdbx_strand_id
1 'polypeptide(L)'
;MREMEKPPALENDGAVLNIINDSGKFSPRNDQDLRKILQLFVSNVNLKFTVLIETPSKPFNEWTFPKVCELYGLSDDPNPSIDVYPVFSCGSADLSSEQSKAVVKHLLAELKLRQKTTPLDMTYEATKSIYSYCYLASGVSFYDEKIKIIPEKLITGHNGQGNLDYAIECRSTNRVVGLVEVKRDDFKQGFAQATVQMESSLTCRKRKVNEIDDSYGLDKVWGIVTDAEKWYFMECMLDGEGKPSFKLSEPVIVVYKDENLQAKVEKVLGHIVWLLEEAQKPMEASQSGEGSREIKRSKSLSKIVGK
;
A
#
# COMPACT_ATOMS: atom_id res chain seq x y z
N MET A 1 23.40 29.60 28.34
CA MET A 1 22.58 28.45 27.92
C MET A 1 21.51 28.99 26.99
N ARG A 2 21.56 28.64 25.71
CA ARG A 2 20.40 28.76 24.82
C ARG A 2 19.86 27.36 24.67
N GLU A 3 18.61 27.16 25.04
CA GLU A 3 17.85 25.96 24.69
C GLU A 3 17.94 25.81 23.17
N MET A 4 18.49 24.68 22.72
CA MET A 4 18.29 24.22 21.35
C MET A 4 16.86 23.69 21.32
N GLU A 5 15.94 24.48 20.77
CA GLU A 5 14.65 23.97 20.32
C GLU A 5 14.92 22.73 19.48
N LYS A 6 14.41 21.58 19.94
CA LYS A 6 14.34 20.38 19.11
C LYS A 6 13.41 20.73 17.94
N PRO A 7 13.85 20.54 16.69
CA PRO A 7 12.95 20.72 15.55
C PRO A 7 11.77 19.74 15.65
N PRO A 8 10.60 20.08 15.06
CA PRO A 8 9.46 19.17 15.00
C PRO A 8 9.91 17.82 14.42
N ALA A 9 9.38 16.72 14.96
CA ALA A 9 9.81 15.36 14.62
C ALA A 9 9.60 14.94 13.15
N LEU A 10 9.08 15.84 12.30
CA LEU A 10 8.90 15.69 10.85
C LEU A 10 10.08 16.22 10.02
N GLU A 11 10.98 17.05 10.57
CA GLU A 11 12.10 17.62 9.79
C GLU A 11 13.22 16.64 9.44
N ASN A 12 13.23 15.44 10.03
CA ASN A 12 14.16 14.36 9.64
C ASN A 12 13.70 13.58 8.38
N ASP A 13 12.53 13.88 7.82
CA ASP A 13 11.95 13.23 6.64
C ASP A 13 12.11 14.10 5.35
N GLY A 14 12.90 15.18 5.41
CA GLY A 14 13.14 16.08 4.28
C GLY A 14 14.05 15.50 3.19
N ALA A 15 13.83 15.91 1.93
CA ALA A 15 14.70 15.53 0.81
C ALA A 15 16.15 15.98 1.06
N VAL A 16 17.07 15.03 1.05
CA VAL A 16 18.51 15.24 1.18
C VAL A 16 19.10 15.44 -0.21
N LEU A 17 19.69 16.62 -0.41
CA LEU A 17 20.46 16.91 -1.61
C LEU A 17 21.88 16.40 -1.45
N ASN A 18 22.30 15.52 -2.34
CA ASN A 18 23.67 15.05 -2.47
C ASN A 18 24.22 15.42 -3.85
N ILE A 19 25.52 15.69 -3.90
CA ILE A 19 26.22 16.05 -5.12
C ILE A 19 27.42 15.12 -5.26
N ILE A 20 27.52 14.43 -6.39
CA ILE A 20 28.62 13.52 -6.69
C ILE A 20 29.43 14.07 -7.85
N ASN A 21 30.75 14.08 -7.70
CA ASN A 21 31.68 14.28 -8.81
C ASN A 21 32.84 13.27 -8.69
N ASP A 22 33.86 13.41 -9.53
CA ASP A 22 35.03 12.51 -9.51
C ASP A 22 35.83 12.58 -8.19
N SER A 23 35.67 13.66 -7.41
CA SER A 23 36.33 13.84 -6.11
C SER A 23 35.55 13.27 -4.92
N GLY A 24 34.29 12.85 -5.12
CA GLY A 24 33.49 12.18 -4.09
C GLY A 24 32.05 12.68 -3.98
N LYS A 25 31.40 12.29 -2.87
CA LYS A 25 30.02 12.66 -2.51
C LYS A 25 30.02 13.81 -1.50
N PHE A 26 29.23 14.84 -1.76
CA PHE A 26 29.00 16.00 -0.90
C PHE A 26 27.52 16.10 -0.53
N SER A 27 27.22 16.55 0.69
CA SER A 27 25.84 16.65 1.20
C SER A 27 25.61 18.04 1.82
N PRO A 28 25.33 19.08 1.01
CA PRO A 28 25.06 20.41 1.53
C PRO A 28 23.82 20.41 2.42
N ARG A 29 23.89 21.08 3.57
CA ARG A 29 22.75 21.18 4.51
C ARG A 29 21.99 22.50 4.40
N ASN A 30 22.53 23.46 3.65
CA ASN A 30 21.96 24.79 3.42
C ASN A 30 22.62 25.43 2.18
N ASP A 31 22.11 26.59 1.77
CA ASP A 31 22.59 27.35 0.61
C ASP A 31 24.08 27.75 0.71
N GLN A 32 24.58 27.99 1.93
CA GLN A 32 25.96 28.39 2.14
C GLN A 32 26.92 27.22 1.88
N ASP A 33 26.55 26.02 2.32
CA ASP A 33 27.30 24.79 2.06
C ASP A 33 27.27 24.45 0.57
N LEU A 34 26.10 24.56 -0.06
CA LEU A 34 25.96 24.36 -1.51
C LEU A 34 26.87 25.32 -2.27
N ARG A 35 26.88 26.60 -1.92
CA ARG A 35 27.76 27.61 -2.53
C ARG A 35 29.23 27.24 -2.41
N LYS A 36 29.69 26.80 -1.23
CA LYS A 36 31.09 26.39 -1.00
C LYS A 36 31.47 25.20 -1.88
N ILE A 37 30.59 24.20 -1.98
CA ILE A 37 30.82 23.02 -2.84
C ILE A 37 30.92 23.44 -4.31
N LEU A 38 30.01 24.29 -4.79
CA LEU A 38 30.06 24.80 -6.17
C LEU A 38 31.32 25.63 -6.44
N GLN A 39 31.78 26.43 -5.46
CA GLN A 39 33.03 27.17 -5.57
C GLN A 39 34.25 26.24 -5.68
N LEU A 40 34.30 25.16 -4.90
CA LEU A 40 35.35 24.14 -4.99
C LEU A 40 35.43 23.52 -6.39
N PHE A 41 34.28 23.26 -7.01
CA PHE A 41 34.20 22.68 -8.36
C PHE A 41 34.75 23.63 -9.42
N VAL A 42 34.46 24.93 -9.29
CA VAL A 42 35.02 25.98 -10.15
C VAL A 42 36.54 26.06 -9.98
N SER A 43 37.04 26.07 -8.74
CA SER A 43 38.49 26.15 -8.46
C SER A 43 39.26 24.94 -8.99
N ASN A 44 38.65 23.76 -9.00
CA ASN A 44 39.27 22.51 -9.48
C ASN A 44 39.01 22.22 -10.96
N VAL A 45 38.35 23.13 -11.70
CA VAL A 45 37.95 22.96 -13.11
C VAL A 45 37.09 21.69 -13.33
N ASN A 46 36.49 21.15 -12.26
CA ASN A 46 35.61 19.98 -12.33
C ASN A 46 34.16 20.45 -12.34
N LEU A 47 33.67 20.82 -13.52
CA LEU A 47 32.34 21.41 -13.72
C LEU A 47 31.24 20.38 -13.91
N LYS A 48 31.58 19.08 -13.88
CA LYS A 48 30.64 17.99 -14.12
C LYS A 48 30.33 17.30 -12.79
N PHE A 49 29.08 17.32 -12.40
CA PHE A 49 28.61 16.65 -11.20
C PHE A 49 27.19 16.12 -11.41
N THR A 50 26.82 15.14 -10.61
CA THR A 50 25.48 14.57 -10.54
C THR A 50 24.83 15.03 -9.25
N VAL A 51 23.63 15.59 -9.34
CA VAL A 51 22.80 15.87 -8.16
C VAL A 51 21.89 14.67 -7.92
N LEU A 52 21.96 14.12 -6.72
CA LEU A 52 21.06 13.10 -6.21
C LEU A 52 20.15 13.77 -5.18
N ILE A 53 18.84 13.71 -5.41
CA ILE A 53 17.86 14.07 -4.40
C ILE A 53 17.43 12.75 -3.76
N GLU A 54 17.97 12.46 -2.59
CA GLU A 54 17.63 11.30 -1.79
C GLU A 54 16.56 11.76 -0.79
N THR A 55 15.32 11.32 -0.90
CA THR A 55 14.42 11.34 0.26
C THR A 55 14.80 10.14 1.11
N PRO A 56 15.36 10.31 2.34
CA PRO A 56 15.59 9.20 3.24
C PRO A 56 14.23 8.52 3.44
N SER A 57 14.03 7.40 2.75
CA SER A 57 12.72 6.76 2.73
C SER A 57 12.59 6.01 4.04
N LYS A 58 11.77 6.59 4.92
CA LYS A 58 11.45 6.06 6.23
C LYS A 58 10.89 4.64 6.12
N PRO A 59 11.40 3.66 6.88
CA PRO A 59 10.79 2.34 6.95
C PRO A 59 9.32 2.43 7.34
N PHE A 60 8.43 1.66 6.69
CA PHE A 60 7.01 1.76 7.01
C PHE A 60 6.69 1.46 8.48
N ASN A 61 7.44 0.55 9.11
CA ASN A 61 7.26 0.17 10.52
C ASN A 61 7.62 1.28 11.53
N GLU A 62 8.26 2.37 11.10
CA GLU A 62 8.51 3.56 11.92
C GLU A 62 7.32 4.53 11.93
N TRP A 63 6.29 4.30 11.11
CA TRP A 63 5.05 5.06 11.20
C TRP A 63 4.24 4.63 12.41
N THR A 64 3.99 5.59 13.29
CA THR A 64 3.06 5.43 14.41
C THR A 64 1.67 5.88 13.98
N PHE A 65 0.63 5.27 14.55
CA PHE A 65 -0.76 5.60 14.24
C PHE A 65 -1.10 7.11 14.33
N PRO A 66 -0.74 7.85 15.40
CA PRO A 66 -1.02 9.29 15.47
C PRO A 66 -0.39 10.11 14.32
N LYS A 67 0.87 9.81 13.96
CA LYS A 67 1.57 10.48 12.86
C LYS A 67 0.92 10.21 11.51
N VAL A 68 0.37 9.00 11.30
CA VAL A 68 -0.37 8.68 10.08
C VAL A 68 -1.71 9.42 10.05
N CYS A 69 -2.39 9.53 11.19
CA CYS A 69 -3.62 10.31 11.29
C CYS A 69 -3.38 11.79 10.98
N GLU A 70 -2.31 12.38 11.51
CA GLU A 70 -1.90 13.75 11.21
C GLU A 70 -1.56 13.91 9.71
N LEU A 71 -0.73 13.01 9.17
CA LEU A 71 -0.28 13.04 7.78
C LEU A 71 -1.44 13.10 6.77
N TYR A 72 -2.47 12.28 6.98
CA TYR A 72 -3.61 12.19 6.08
C TYR A 72 -4.82 13.03 6.52
N GLY A 73 -4.70 13.81 7.60
CA GLY A 73 -5.79 14.62 8.15
C GLY A 73 -6.98 13.79 8.64
N LEU A 74 -6.73 12.60 9.20
CA LEU A 74 -7.74 11.74 9.80
C LEU A 74 -8.10 12.21 11.22
N SER A 75 -7.12 12.73 11.97
CA SER A 75 -7.31 13.25 13.33
C SER A 75 -6.08 14.02 13.80
N ASP A 76 -6.31 15.06 14.60
CA ASP A 76 -5.27 15.84 15.30
C ASP A 76 -5.09 15.39 16.76
N ASP A 77 -5.80 14.33 17.19
CA ASP A 77 -5.67 13.77 18.55
C ASP A 77 -4.29 13.09 18.71
N PRO A 78 -3.53 13.37 19.78
CA PRO A 78 -2.24 12.72 20.04
C PRO A 78 -2.35 11.20 20.30
N ASN A 79 -3.53 10.69 20.64
CA ASN A 79 -3.83 9.27 20.80
C ASN A 79 -5.16 8.91 20.12
N PRO A 80 -5.22 8.96 18.78
CA PRO A 80 -6.45 8.71 18.05
C PRO A 80 -6.90 7.25 18.21
N SER A 81 -8.21 7.06 18.20
CA SER A 81 -8.85 5.75 18.10
C SER A 81 -8.97 5.33 16.62
N ILE A 82 -9.29 4.06 16.36
CA ILE A 82 -9.36 3.51 14.99
C ILE A 82 -10.65 3.94 14.25
N ASP A 83 -11.61 4.53 14.96
CA ASP A 83 -12.84 5.11 14.42
C ASP A 83 -12.62 6.42 13.65
N VAL A 84 -11.38 6.92 13.60
CA VAL A 84 -10.98 8.02 12.69
C VAL A 84 -11.14 7.64 11.22
N TYR A 85 -11.13 6.34 10.89
CA TYR A 85 -11.45 5.88 9.55
C TYR A 85 -12.97 5.81 9.36
N PRO A 86 -13.52 6.42 8.29
CA PRO A 86 -14.89 6.17 7.87
C PRO A 86 -15.16 4.67 7.67
N VAL A 87 -16.39 4.25 7.98
CA VAL A 87 -16.78 2.83 7.89
C VAL A 87 -16.74 2.34 6.45
N PHE A 88 -16.08 1.21 6.24
CA PHE A 88 -16.07 0.46 4.99
C PHE A 88 -17.09 -0.68 5.04
N SER A 89 -18.13 -0.58 4.22
CA SER A 89 -19.07 -1.67 3.97
C SER A 89 -18.43 -2.71 3.04
N CYS A 90 -17.54 -3.55 3.58
CA CYS A 90 -16.94 -4.64 2.83
C CYS A 90 -18.01 -5.67 2.45
N GLY A 91 -18.25 -5.85 1.15
CA GLY A 91 -19.19 -6.87 0.64
C GLY A 91 -18.68 -8.29 0.88
N SER A 92 -19.51 -9.28 0.57
CA SER A 92 -19.16 -10.70 0.67
C SER A 92 -19.61 -11.41 -0.60
N ALA A 93 -18.71 -12.18 -1.20
CA ALA A 93 -19.02 -13.02 -2.35
C ALA A 93 -19.94 -14.17 -1.94
N ASP A 94 -20.78 -14.62 -2.87
CA ASP A 94 -21.60 -15.81 -2.69
C ASP A 94 -20.75 -17.08 -2.89
N LEU A 95 -20.58 -17.85 -1.82
CA LEU A 95 -19.82 -19.09 -1.82
C LEU A 95 -20.71 -20.34 -1.89
N SER A 96 -21.97 -20.20 -2.33
CA SER A 96 -22.95 -21.29 -2.40
C SER A 96 -22.77 -22.26 -3.58
N SER A 97 -21.97 -21.91 -4.59
CA SER A 97 -21.71 -22.77 -5.75
C SER A 97 -20.89 -24.02 -5.37
N GLU A 98 -21.03 -25.10 -6.14
CA GLU A 98 -20.29 -26.35 -5.86
C GLU A 98 -18.77 -26.17 -5.91
N GLN A 99 -18.28 -25.33 -6.83
CA GLN A 99 -16.87 -24.95 -6.89
C GLN A 99 -16.43 -24.21 -5.62
N SER A 100 -17.22 -23.23 -5.18
CA SER A 100 -16.91 -22.45 -3.96
C SER A 100 -16.93 -23.34 -2.71
N LYS A 101 -17.92 -24.23 -2.58
CA LYS A 101 -17.99 -25.21 -1.48
C LYS A 101 -16.76 -26.13 -1.45
N ALA A 102 -16.25 -26.53 -2.62
CA ALA A 102 -15.04 -27.33 -2.69
C ALA A 102 -13.82 -26.56 -2.15
N VAL A 103 -13.67 -25.28 -2.51
CA VAL A 103 -12.60 -24.42 -1.98
C VAL A 103 -12.75 -24.19 -0.47
N VAL A 104 -13.96 -23.91 0.02
CA VAL A 104 -14.23 -23.78 1.46
C VAL A 104 -13.86 -25.06 2.22
N LYS A 105 -14.24 -26.22 1.69
CA LYS A 105 -13.89 -27.52 2.29
C LYS A 105 -12.38 -27.74 2.34
N HIS A 106 -11.67 -27.36 1.28
CA HIS A 106 -10.20 -27.42 1.23
C HIS A 106 -9.57 -26.49 2.28
N LEU A 107 -10.00 -25.23 2.34
CA LEU A 107 -9.55 -24.27 3.35
C LEU A 107 -9.76 -24.79 4.77
N LEU A 108 -10.95 -25.32 5.08
CA LEU A 108 -11.23 -25.91 6.40
C LEU A 108 -10.33 -27.10 6.72
N ALA A 109 -10.04 -27.95 5.73
CA ALA A 109 -9.13 -29.07 5.91
C ALA A 109 -7.70 -28.58 6.20
N GLU A 110 -7.24 -27.55 5.50
CA GLU A 110 -5.93 -26.95 5.73
C GLU A 110 -5.84 -26.31 7.11
N LEU A 111 -6.83 -25.50 7.50
CA LEU A 111 -6.88 -24.89 8.83
C LEU A 111 -6.87 -25.94 9.94
N LYS A 112 -7.67 -27.02 9.81
CA LYS A 112 -7.66 -28.15 10.75
C LYS A 112 -6.33 -28.86 10.83
N LEU A 113 -5.61 -28.96 9.71
CA LEU A 113 -4.26 -29.51 9.70
C LEU A 113 -3.30 -28.57 10.45
N ARG A 114 -3.34 -27.26 10.18
CA ARG A 114 -2.51 -26.26 10.88
C ARG A 114 -2.80 -26.25 12.39
N GLN A 115 -4.05 -26.39 12.82
CA GLN A 115 -4.37 -26.52 14.24
C GLN A 115 -3.64 -27.69 14.93
N LYS A 116 -3.37 -28.77 14.20
CA LYS A 116 -2.65 -29.94 14.73
C LYS A 116 -1.13 -29.78 14.68
N THR A 117 -0.61 -29.19 13.61
CA THR A 117 0.85 -29.15 13.33
C THR A 117 1.51 -27.83 13.73
N THR A 118 0.75 -26.75 13.75
CA THR A 118 1.17 -25.38 14.10
C THR A 118 0.00 -24.70 14.82
N PRO A 119 -0.29 -25.09 16.07
CA PRO A 119 -1.37 -24.49 16.84
C PRO A 119 -1.24 -22.97 16.85
N LEU A 120 -2.35 -22.25 16.71
CA LEU A 120 -2.35 -20.79 16.70
C LEU A 120 -1.88 -20.28 18.08
N ASP A 121 -0.59 -19.99 18.16
CA ASP A 121 0.07 -19.42 19.32
C ASP A 121 0.04 -17.90 19.19
N MET A 122 -0.57 -17.23 20.17
CA MET A 122 -0.69 -15.78 20.21
C MET A 122 0.65 -15.06 20.38
N THR A 123 1.72 -15.79 20.65
CA THR A 123 3.06 -15.24 20.88
C THR A 123 3.77 -14.84 19.58
N TYR A 124 3.51 -15.53 18.47
CA TYR A 124 4.32 -15.42 17.24
C TYR A 124 3.49 -14.94 16.04
N GLU A 125 3.88 -13.81 15.48
CA GLU A 125 3.30 -13.25 14.25
C GLU A 125 3.42 -14.21 13.06
N ALA A 126 4.53 -14.95 12.96
CA ALA A 126 4.74 -15.96 11.92
C ALA A 126 3.66 -17.05 11.89
N THR A 127 3.17 -17.48 13.05
CA THR A 127 2.08 -18.47 13.11
C THR A 127 0.78 -17.88 12.58
N LYS A 128 0.47 -16.62 12.92
CA LYS A 128 -0.70 -15.91 12.38
C LYS A 128 -0.58 -15.74 10.85
N SER A 129 0.62 -15.47 10.36
CA SER A 129 0.91 -15.36 8.92
C SER A 129 0.58 -16.65 8.16
N ILE A 130 0.90 -17.83 8.73
CA ILE A 130 0.57 -19.13 8.13
C ILE A 130 -0.95 -19.28 7.96
N TYR A 131 -1.74 -18.95 8.99
CA TYR A 131 -3.19 -19.06 8.92
C TYR A 131 -3.75 -18.06 7.92
N SER A 132 -3.27 -16.81 7.95
CA SER A 132 -3.70 -15.78 7.01
C SER A 132 -3.44 -16.20 5.57
N TYR A 133 -2.26 -16.78 5.29
CA TYR A 133 -1.92 -17.30 3.96
C TYR A 133 -2.88 -18.39 3.48
N CYS A 134 -3.40 -19.28 4.33
CA CYS A 134 -4.39 -20.29 3.93
C CYS A 134 -5.66 -19.62 3.34
N TYR A 135 -6.15 -18.54 3.96
CA TYR A 135 -7.30 -17.79 3.43
C TYR A 135 -6.95 -17.10 2.12
N LEU A 136 -5.80 -16.44 2.04
CA LEU A 136 -5.38 -15.72 0.84
C LEU A 136 -5.20 -16.68 -0.35
N ALA A 137 -4.53 -17.82 -0.14
CA ALA A 137 -4.34 -18.84 -1.15
C ALA A 137 -5.69 -19.38 -1.65
N SER A 138 -6.63 -19.62 -0.73
CA SER A 138 -7.98 -20.07 -1.08
C SER A 138 -8.76 -19.00 -1.85
N GLY A 139 -8.68 -17.73 -1.45
CA GLY A 139 -9.35 -16.62 -2.15
C GLY A 139 -8.76 -16.38 -3.53
N VAL A 140 -7.43 -16.37 -3.66
CA VAL A 140 -6.73 -16.20 -4.95
C VAL A 140 -6.95 -17.39 -5.88
N SER A 141 -7.22 -18.60 -5.37
CA SER A 141 -7.53 -19.77 -6.21
C SER A 141 -8.76 -19.59 -7.10
N PHE A 142 -9.67 -18.66 -6.78
CA PHE A 142 -10.79 -18.29 -7.64
C PHE A 142 -10.37 -17.51 -8.89
N TYR A 143 -9.18 -16.89 -8.87
CA TYR A 143 -8.65 -16.00 -9.90
C TYR A 143 -7.17 -16.23 -10.18
N ASP A 144 -6.68 -17.46 -10.03
CA ASP A 144 -5.26 -17.83 -10.05
C ASP A 144 -4.55 -17.48 -11.36
N GLU A 145 -5.26 -17.49 -12.48
CA GLU A 145 -4.79 -17.04 -13.81
C GLU A 145 -4.62 -15.51 -13.91
N LYS A 146 -5.32 -14.73 -13.07
CA LYS A 146 -5.33 -13.26 -13.11
C LYS A 146 -4.57 -12.62 -11.96
N ILE A 147 -4.58 -13.25 -10.79
CA ILE A 147 -4.04 -12.73 -9.53
C ILE A 147 -2.97 -13.68 -8.99
N LYS A 148 -1.96 -13.13 -8.31
CA LYS A 148 -0.94 -13.88 -7.58
C LYS A 148 -0.67 -13.25 -6.22
N ILE A 149 -0.22 -14.08 -5.28
CA ILE A 149 0.29 -13.65 -3.98
C ILE A 149 1.81 -13.55 -4.07
N ILE A 150 2.38 -12.46 -3.58
CA ILE A 150 3.83 -12.29 -3.44
C ILE A 150 4.13 -12.01 -1.96
N PRO A 151 4.74 -12.96 -1.24
CA PRO A 151 5.19 -12.71 0.12
C PRO A 151 6.39 -11.75 0.12
N GLU A 152 6.54 -10.96 1.17
CA GLU A 152 7.72 -10.12 1.42
C GLU A 152 8.06 -9.19 0.26
N LYS A 153 7.03 -8.63 -0.39
CA LYS A 153 7.24 -7.76 -1.54
C LYS A 153 7.73 -6.39 -1.07
N LEU A 154 8.95 -6.02 -1.44
CA LEU A 154 9.43 -4.65 -1.27
C LEU A 154 8.59 -3.66 -2.11
N ILE A 155 8.04 -2.65 -1.46
CA ILE A 155 7.43 -1.48 -2.09
C ILE A 155 8.09 -0.19 -1.58
N THR A 156 8.08 0.84 -2.41
CA THR A 156 8.71 2.14 -2.11
C THR A 156 7.77 3.26 -2.53
N GLY A 157 7.32 4.08 -1.59
CA GLY A 157 6.54 5.29 -1.85
C GLY A 157 7.26 6.53 -1.36
N HIS A 158 6.62 7.68 -1.56
CA HIS A 158 7.14 8.96 -1.08
C HIS A 158 7.18 9.04 0.45
N ASN A 159 6.23 8.38 1.13
CA ASN A 159 6.15 8.33 2.60
C ASN A 159 6.91 7.17 3.25
N GLY A 160 7.62 6.35 2.46
CA GLY A 160 8.44 5.30 3.05
C GLY A 160 8.69 4.10 2.15
N GLN A 161 9.35 3.10 2.72
CA GLN A 161 9.65 1.85 2.04
C GLN A 161 9.61 0.68 3.02
N GLY A 162 9.43 -0.52 2.48
CA GLY A 162 9.45 -1.74 3.27
C GLY A 162 8.75 -2.87 2.55
N ASN A 163 8.85 -4.05 3.16
CA ASN A 163 8.19 -5.23 2.64
C ASN A 163 6.72 -5.24 3.08
N LEU A 164 5.87 -5.72 2.19
CA LEU A 164 4.52 -6.20 2.52
C LEU A 164 4.62 -7.65 2.95
N ASP A 165 3.94 -8.05 4.02
CA ASP A 165 3.87 -9.46 4.42
C ASP A 165 3.30 -10.30 3.26
N TYR A 166 2.18 -9.84 2.69
CA TYR A 166 1.66 -10.34 1.43
C TYR A 166 1.18 -9.21 0.51
N ALA A 167 1.72 -9.15 -0.69
CA ALA A 167 1.18 -8.37 -1.79
C ALA A 167 0.27 -9.24 -2.66
N ILE A 168 -0.87 -8.69 -3.07
CA ILE A 168 -1.81 -9.30 -3.99
C ILE A 168 -1.70 -8.55 -5.31
N GLU A 169 -1.17 -9.21 -6.32
CA GLU A 169 -0.85 -8.59 -7.59
C GLU A 169 -1.69 -9.11 -8.73
N CYS A 170 -2.12 -8.17 -9.57
CA CYS A 170 -2.57 -8.46 -10.91
C CYS A 170 -1.40 -8.98 -11.77
N ARG A 171 -1.56 -10.16 -12.38
CA ARG A 171 -0.53 -10.77 -13.24
C ARG A 171 -0.27 -10.00 -14.52
N SER A 172 -1.31 -9.46 -15.16
CA SER A 172 -1.16 -8.76 -16.46
C SER A 172 -0.45 -7.41 -16.31
N THR A 173 -0.67 -6.71 -15.20
CA THR A 173 -0.12 -5.36 -14.97
C THR A 173 1.07 -5.36 -13.99
N ASN A 174 1.28 -6.44 -13.23
CA ASN A 174 2.21 -6.52 -12.09
C ASN A 174 1.97 -5.42 -11.04
N ARG A 175 0.73 -4.94 -10.93
CA ARG A 175 0.33 -3.94 -9.94
C ARG A 175 -0.23 -4.61 -8.71
N VAL A 176 0.13 -4.05 -7.56
CA VAL A 176 -0.47 -4.39 -6.27
C VAL A 176 -1.90 -3.86 -6.26
N VAL A 177 -2.87 -4.76 -6.19
CA VAL A 177 -4.31 -4.44 -6.08
C VAL A 177 -4.80 -4.60 -4.64
N GLY A 178 -4.07 -5.39 -3.85
CA GLY A 178 -4.34 -5.58 -2.44
C GLY A 178 -3.06 -5.86 -1.66
N LEU A 179 -3.08 -5.60 -0.35
CA LEU A 179 -1.99 -5.96 0.56
C LEU A 179 -2.53 -6.51 1.87
N VAL A 180 -1.68 -7.25 2.58
CA VAL A 180 -1.99 -7.80 3.89
C VAL A 180 -0.84 -7.50 4.83
N GLU A 181 -1.18 -6.93 5.98
CA GLU A 181 -0.29 -6.72 7.12
C GLU A 181 -0.79 -7.63 8.26
N VAL A 182 0.06 -8.56 8.67
CA VAL A 182 -0.18 -9.47 9.77
C VAL A 182 0.37 -8.83 11.03
N LYS A 183 -0.41 -8.85 12.11
CA LYS A 183 0.01 -8.33 13.41
C LYS A 183 -0.19 -9.37 14.49
N ARG A 184 0.65 -9.34 15.52
CA ARG A 184 0.42 -10.13 16.72
C ARG A 184 -0.78 -9.60 17.53
N ASP A 185 -0.72 -8.33 17.91
CA ASP A 185 -1.69 -7.65 18.78
C ASP A 185 -1.75 -6.12 18.60
N ASP A 186 -0.71 -5.48 18.06
CA ASP A 186 -0.70 -4.04 17.77
C ASP A 186 -1.36 -3.69 16.43
N PHE A 187 -2.69 -3.69 16.43
CA PHE A 187 -3.48 -3.29 15.26
C PHE A 187 -3.26 -1.83 14.88
N LYS A 188 -3.00 -0.91 15.83
CA LYS A 188 -2.78 0.50 15.51
C LYS A 188 -1.53 0.67 14.65
N GLN A 189 -0.45 -0.03 15.00
CA GLN A 189 0.74 -0.09 14.15
C GLN A 189 0.43 -0.73 12.79
N GLY A 190 -0.34 -1.82 12.76
CA GLY A 190 -0.77 -2.44 11.51
C GLY A 190 -1.56 -1.50 10.59
N PHE A 191 -2.51 -0.73 11.12
CA PHE A 191 -3.24 0.28 10.36
C PHE A 191 -2.35 1.42 9.88
N ALA A 192 -1.41 1.88 10.72
CA ALA A 192 -0.45 2.90 10.35
C ALA A 192 0.38 2.46 9.13
N GLN A 193 0.96 1.26 9.18
CA GLN A 193 1.73 0.66 8.10
C GLN A 193 0.88 0.44 6.84
N ALA A 194 -0.27 -0.21 6.98
CA ALA A 194 -1.16 -0.51 5.86
C ALA A 194 -1.57 0.78 5.12
N THR A 195 -1.91 1.85 5.85
CA THR A 195 -2.32 3.14 5.26
C THR A 195 -1.25 3.71 4.33
N VAL A 196 -0.01 3.84 4.83
CA VAL A 196 1.10 4.40 4.03
C VAL A 196 1.54 3.46 2.91
N GLN A 197 1.46 2.14 3.12
CA GLN A 197 1.75 1.12 2.11
C GLN A 197 0.70 1.14 0.97
N MET A 198 -0.58 1.33 1.29
CA MET A 198 -1.68 1.38 0.31
C MET A 198 -1.55 2.61 -0.59
N GLU A 199 -1.31 3.79 -0.02
CA GLU A 199 -1.03 5.00 -0.81
C GLU A 199 0.22 4.82 -1.68
N SER A 200 1.29 4.25 -1.11
CA SER A 200 2.51 3.95 -1.86
C SER A 200 2.21 3.05 -3.05
N SER A 201 1.36 2.04 -2.89
CA SER A 201 0.96 1.13 -3.98
C SER A 201 0.16 1.82 -5.09
N LEU A 202 -0.65 2.82 -4.75
CA LEU A 202 -1.41 3.63 -5.72
C LEU A 202 -0.51 4.60 -6.50
N THR A 203 0.45 5.21 -5.80
CA THR A 203 1.32 6.27 -6.33
C THR A 203 2.63 5.75 -6.93
N CYS A 204 2.97 4.48 -6.71
CA CYS A 204 4.08 3.74 -7.32
C CYS A 204 3.93 3.63 -8.85
N ARG A 205 4.17 4.71 -9.58
CA ARG A 205 4.37 4.66 -11.03
C ARG A 205 5.84 4.39 -11.31
N LYS A 206 6.17 3.20 -11.79
CA LYS A 206 7.42 3.00 -12.54
C LYS A 206 7.28 3.80 -13.83
N ARG A 207 7.80 5.03 -13.86
CA ARG A 207 7.89 5.81 -15.11
C ARG A 207 8.70 4.97 -16.11
N LYS A 208 8.07 4.54 -17.20
CA LYS A 208 8.80 4.18 -18.41
C LYS A 208 9.12 5.48 -19.14
N VAL A 209 10.34 5.58 -19.67
CA VAL A 209 10.93 6.78 -20.29
C VAL A 209 10.09 7.36 -21.45
N ASN A 210 9.13 6.62 -22.01
CA ASN A 210 8.40 6.98 -23.23
C ASN A 210 6.88 7.19 -23.04
N GLU A 211 6.33 7.07 -21.84
CA GLU A 211 4.88 7.19 -21.59
C GLU A 211 4.62 8.45 -20.76
N ILE A 212 4.48 9.60 -21.44
CA ILE A 212 4.12 10.89 -20.79
C ILE A 212 2.62 10.96 -20.47
N ASP A 213 1.80 10.03 -20.96
CA ASP A 213 0.37 10.05 -20.66
C ASP A 213 -0.21 8.64 -20.73
N ASP A 214 -0.18 7.93 -19.61
CA ASP A 214 -1.10 6.84 -19.36
C ASP A 214 -1.74 7.06 -17.99
N SER A 215 -2.85 7.79 -18.05
CA SER A 215 -3.80 8.14 -17.00
C SER A 215 -4.53 6.93 -16.39
N TYR A 216 -3.94 5.74 -16.39
CA TYR A 216 -4.57 4.54 -15.84
C TYR A 216 -3.96 4.17 -14.49
N GLY A 217 -3.99 5.12 -13.56
CA GLY A 217 -3.82 4.81 -12.15
C GLY A 217 -4.85 3.75 -11.74
N LEU A 218 -4.47 2.81 -10.87
CA LEU A 218 -5.46 2.11 -10.08
C LEU A 218 -5.92 3.21 -9.14
N ASP A 219 -7.20 3.53 -9.19
CA ASP A 219 -7.76 4.55 -8.30
C ASP A 219 -8.06 3.96 -6.93
N LYS A 220 -7.87 2.64 -6.77
CA LYS A 220 -8.23 1.88 -5.58
C LYS A 220 -7.26 0.72 -5.31
N VAL A 221 -6.88 0.57 -4.05
CA VAL A 221 -6.18 -0.57 -3.48
C VAL A 221 -6.90 -0.94 -2.19
N TRP A 222 -7.03 -2.22 -1.90
CA TRP A 222 -7.56 -2.70 -0.64
C TRP A 222 -6.47 -3.25 0.27
N GLY A 223 -6.75 -3.29 1.57
CA GLY A 223 -5.81 -3.73 2.60
C GLY A 223 -6.48 -4.68 3.56
N ILE A 224 -5.71 -5.59 4.15
CA ILE A 224 -6.16 -6.43 5.26
C ILE A 224 -5.17 -6.25 6.40
N VAL A 225 -5.67 -5.92 7.59
CA VAL A 225 -4.88 -5.99 8.83
C VAL A 225 -5.46 -7.09 9.68
N THR A 226 -4.65 -8.09 10.00
CA THR A 226 -5.15 -9.31 10.65
C THR A 226 -4.16 -9.92 11.61
N ASP A 227 -4.68 -10.56 12.64
CA ASP A 227 -3.91 -11.41 13.54
C ASP A 227 -4.31 -12.89 13.39
N ALA A 228 -4.92 -13.22 12.25
CA ALA A 228 -5.62 -14.46 11.90
C ALA A 228 -6.92 -14.73 12.66
N GLU A 229 -7.19 -14.09 13.81
CA GLU A 229 -8.47 -14.22 14.51
C GLU A 229 -9.38 -13.03 14.21
N LYS A 230 -8.87 -11.81 14.24
CA LYS A 230 -9.56 -10.58 13.88
C LYS A 230 -9.08 -10.11 12.52
N TRP A 231 -10.05 -9.89 11.63
CA TRP A 231 -9.82 -9.49 10.26
C TRP A 231 -10.46 -8.13 10.01
N TYR A 232 -9.61 -7.13 9.75
CA TYR A 232 -10.04 -5.81 9.33
C TYR A 232 -9.77 -5.64 7.84
N PHE A 233 -10.74 -5.07 7.12
CA PHE A 233 -10.63 -4.79 5.69
C PHE A 233 -10.58 -3.28 5.48
N MET A 234 -9.62 -2.83 4.67
CA MET A 234 -9.37 -1.43 4.38
C MET A 234 -9.57 -1.14 2.89
N GLU A 235 -10.02 0.06 2.59
CA GLU A 235 -10.09 0.62 1.24
C GLU A 235 -9.28 1.91 1.21
N CYS A 236 -8.39 2.06 0.23
CA CYS A 236 -7.75 3.32 -0.11
C CYS A 236 -8.13 3.69 -1.54
N MET A 237 -8.58 4.93 -1.73
CA MET A 237 -8.86 5.47 -3.06
C MET A 237 -8.20 6.83 -3.24
N LEU A 238 -7.73 7.12 -4.45
CA LEU A 238 -7.32 8.48 -4.81
C LEU A 238 -8.54 9.26 -5.27
N ASP A 239 -8.69 10.49 -4.79
CA ASP A 239 -9.66 11.43 -5.33
C ASP A 239 -9.18 12.07 -6.65
N GLY A 240 -10.01 12.94 -7.23
CA GLY A 240 -9.69 13.62 -8.49
C GLY A 240 -8.47 14.57 -8.41
N GLU A 241 -8.02 14.91 -7.21
CA GLU A 241 -6.82 15.72 -6.95
C GLU A 241 -5.59 14.84 -6.65
N GLY A 242 -5.78 13.51 -6.60
CA GLY A 242 -4.73 12.55 -6.28
C GLY A 242 -4.46 12.41 -4.78
N LYS A 243 -5.33 12.93 -3.91
CA LYS A 243 -5.23 12.76 -2.46
C LYS A 243 -5.85 11.42 -2.05
N PRO A 244 -5.20 10.63 -1.18
CA PRO A 244 -5.75 9.37 -0.72
C PRO A 244 -6.86 9.59 0.30
N SER A 245 -7.87 8.72 0.24
CA SER A 245 -8.95 8.59 1.21
C SER A 245 -9.01 7.14 1.68
N PHE A 246 -9.26 6.94 2.97
CA PHE A 246 -9.20 5.63 3.61
C PHE A 246 -10.52 5.29 4.27
N LYS A 247 -10.89 4.01 4.25
CA LYS A 247 -12.02 3.46 5.00
C LYS A 247 -11.64 2.15 5.67
N LEU A 248 -12.29 1.83 6.78
CA LEU A 248 -12.02 0.64 7.59
C LEU A 248 -13.33 -0.09 7.92
N SER A 249 -13.34 -1.42 7.78
CA SER A 249 -14.50 -2.23 8.13
C SER A 249 -14.58 -2.51 9.62
N GLU A 250 -15.77 -2.88 10.09
CA GLU A 250 -15.88 -3.64 11.34
C GLU A 250 -15.10 -4.97 11.22
N PRO A 251 -14.52 -5.48 12.32
CA PRO A 251 -13.74 -6.71 12.26
C PRO A 251 -14.62 -7.95 12.10
N VAL A 252 -14.13 -8.91 11.34
CA VAL A 252 -14.63 -10.29 11.38
C VAL A 252 -13.78 -11.10 12.35
N ILE A 253 -14.44 -11.72 13.33
CA ILE A 253 -13.78 -12.52 14.36
C ILE A 253 -13.97 -14.01 14.07
N VAL A 254 -12.86 -14.73 13.95
CA VAL A 254 -12.75 -16.17 13.78
C VAL A 254 -12.23 -16.78 15.08
N VAL A 255 -13.01 -17.67 15.67
CA VAL A 255 -12.59 -18.45 16.84
C VAL A 255 -12.35 -19.88 16.36
N TYR A 256 -11.09 -20.27 16.28
CA TYR A 256 -10.70 -21.54 15.64
C TYR A 256 -11.18 -22.81 16.37
N LYS A 257 -11.54 -22.70 17.65
CA LYS A 257 -12.07 -23.81 18.46
C LYS A 257 -13.61 -23.85 18.51
N ASP A 258 -14.28 -22.99 17.77
CA ASP A 258 -15.73 -22.87 17.75
C ASP A 258 -16.39 -23.97 16.90
N GLU A 259 -17.57 -24.44 17.31
CA GLU A 259 -18.40 -25.35 16.51
C GLU A 259 -18.86 -24.69 15.20
N ASN A 260 -19.06 -23.37 15.21
CA ASN A 260 -19.44 -22.57 14.05
C ASN A 260 -18.25 -22.02 13.25
N LEU A 261 -17.08 -22.68 13.34
CA LEU A 261 -15.87 -22.29 12.61
C LEU A 261 -16.13 -22.12 11.11
N GLN A 262 -16.91 -23.02 10.51
CA GLN A 262 -17.20 -22.99 9.08
C GLN A 262 -17.83 -21.67 8.64
N ALA A 263 -18.88 -21.19 9.31
CA ALA A 263 -19.53 -19.93 8.91
C ALA A 263 -18.60 -18.72 9.07
N LYS A 264 -17.72 -18.73 10.08
CA LYS A 264 -16.72 -17.67 10.28
C LYS A 264 -15.64 -17.69 9.18
N VAL A 265 -15.18 -18.89 8.82
CA VAL A 265 -14.22 -19.11 7.73
C VAL A 265 -14.81 -18.66 6.40
N GLU A 266 -16.03 -19.08 6.09
CA GLU A 266 -16.78 -18.68 4.90
C GLU A 266 -16.95 -17.16 4.84
N LYS A 267 -17.26 -16.51 5.97
CA LYS A 267 -17.41 -15.05 6.02
C LYS A 267 -16.11 -14.32 5.66
N VAL A 268 -14.97 -14.70 6.26
CA VAL A 268 -13.68 -14.08 5.92
C VAL A 268 -13.31 -14.35 4.46
N LEU A 269 -13.45 -15.59 4.00
CA LEU A 269 -13.16 -15.94 2.60
C LEU A 269 -14.07 -15.17 1.63
N GLY A 270 -15.36 -15.02 1.96
CA GLY A 270 -16.32 -14.26 1.16
C GLY A 270 -15.93 -12.79 1.00
N HIS A 271 -15.44 -12.14 2.06
CA HIS A 271 -14.90 -10.78 1.99
C HIS A 271 -13.65 -10.70 1.11
N ILE A 272 -12.71 -11.65 1.23
CA ILE A 272 -11.49 -11.69 0.41
C ILE A 272 -11.83 -11.87 -1.07
N VAL A 273 -12.70 -12.82 -1.39
CA VAL A 273 -13.14 -13.08 -2.77
C VAL A 273 -13.85 -11.85 -3.34
N TRP A 274 -14.71 -11.19 -2.58
CA TRP A 274 -15.36 -9.96 -3.01
C TRP A 274 -14.36 -8.84 -3.31
N LEU A 275 -13.33 -8.64 -2.48
CA LEU A 275 -12.26 -7.66 -2.74
C LEU A 275 -11.47 -7.98 -4.02
N LEU A 276 -11.24 -9.27 -4.29
CA LEU A 276 -10.60 -9.74 -5.52
C LEU A 276 -11.48 -9.52 -6.76
N GLU A 277 -12.80 -9.66 -6.64
CA GLU A 277 -13.76 -9.30 -7.70
C GLU A 277 -13.75 -7.81 -7.99
N GLU A 278 -13.83 -6.97 -6.96
CA GLU A 278 -13.81 -5.51 -7.09
C GLU A 278 -12.52 -5.02 -7.76
N ALA A 279 -11.39 -5.63 -7.45
CA ALA A 279 -10.10 -5.30 -8.05
C ALA A 279 -10.03 -5.58 -9.56
N GLN A 280 -10.86 -6.50 -10.08
CA GLN A 280 -10.86 -6.88 -11.49
C GLN A 280 -11.73 -5.97 -12.36
N LYS A 281 -12.79 -5.36 -11.80
CA LYS A 281 -13.73 -4.54 -12.58
C LYS A 281 -13.07 -3.41 -13.39
N PRO A 282 -12.13 -2.61 -12.82
CA PRO A 282 -11.46 -1.57 -13.58
C PRO A 282 -10.59 -2.15 -14.71
N MET A 283 -10.00 -3.33 -14.50
CA MET A 283 -9.11 -3.96 -15.47
C MET A 283 -9.85 -4.46 -16.72
N GLU A 284 -11.06 -5.01 -16.54
CA GLU A 284 -11.88 -5.50 -17.65
C GLU A 284 -12.45 -4.33 -18.48
N ALA A 285 -12.83 -3.23 -17.83
CA ALA A 285 -13.26 -2.02 -18.50
C ALA A 285 -12.17 -1.45 -19.44
N SER A 286 -10.89 -1.47 -19.00
CA SER A 286 -9.76 -1.02 -19.82
C SER A 286 -9.50 -1.91 -21.04
N GLN A 287 -9.76 -3.22 -20.97
CA GLN A 287 -9.57 -4.14 -22.10
C GLN A 287 -10.71 -4.08 -23.13
N SER A 288 -11.91 -3.68 -22.71
CA SER A 288 -13.08 -3.53 -23.59
C SER A 288 -13.09 -2.23 -24.42
N GLY A 289 -12.13 -1.33 -24.20
CA GLY A 289 -12.11 0.05 -24.72
C GLY A 289 -11.50 0.27 -26.10
N GLU A 290 -11.09 -0.76 -26.85
CA GLU A 290 -10.52 -0.60 -28.21
C GLU A 290 -11.56 -0.21 -29.29
N GLY A 291 -12.81 0.07 -28.91
CA GLY A 291 -13.84 0.60 -29.80
C GLY A 291 -13.97 2.13 -29.75
N SER A 292 -13.29 2.82 -30.66
CA SER A 292 -13.65 4.15 -31.20
C SER A 292 -14.03 5.25 -30.20
N ARG A 293 -13.05 6.01 -29.69
CA ARG A 293 -13.28 7.39 -29.24
C ARG A 293 -12.37 8.34 -30.01
N GLU A 294 -12.96 9.04 -30.99
CA GLU A 294 -12.31 10.14 -31.69
C GLU A 294 -11.84 11.20 -30.70
N ILE A 295 -10.53 11.42 -30.66
CA ILE A 295 -9.88 12.50 -29.93
C ILE A 295 -10.30 13.83 -30.57
N LYS A 296 -11.29 14.52 -30.00
CA LYS A 296 -11.56 15.93 -30.34
C LYS A 296 -10.46 16.80 -29.75
N ARG A 297 -9.41 17.00 -30.57
CA ARG A 297 -8.30 17.93 -30.32
C ARG A 297 -8.84 19.37 -30.34
N SER A 298 -9.03 19.99 -29.18
CA SER A 298 -9.29 21.43 -29.10
C SER A 298 -8.02 22.21 -29.45
N LYS A 299 -7.94 22.73 -30.69
CA LYS A 299 -6.89 23.67 -31.09
C LYS A 299 -7.16 25.03 -30.44
N SER A 300 -6.35 25.40 -29.45
CA SER A 300 -6.26 26.78 -28.96
C SER A 300 -5.54 27.63 -30.01
N LEU A 301 -6.30 28.44 -30.76
CA LEU A 301 -5.77 29.47 -31.67
C LEU A 301 -5.42 30.72 -30.85
N SER A 302 -4.14 30.92 -30.53
CA SER A 302 -3.65 32.23 -30.10
C SER A 302 -3.49 33.14 -31.33
N LYS A 303 -4.46 34.04 -31.54
CA LYS A 303 -4.32 35.20 -32.43
C LYS A 303 -3.29 36.16 -31.83
N ILE A 304 -2.16 36.33 -32.50
CA ILE A 304 -1.29 37.49 -32.31
C ILE A 304 -1.77 38.57 -33.28
N VAL A 305 -2.27 39.69 -32.74
CA VAL A 305 -2.43 40.95 -33.48
C VAL A 305 -1.86 42.09 -32.63
N GLY A 306 -0.76 42.66 -33.14
CA GLY A 306 -0.53 44.11 -33.23
C GLY A 306 -0.09 44.87 -31.99
N LYS A 307 1.18 45.31 -31.96
CA LYS A 307 1.61 46.59 -32.54
C LYS A 307 3.10 46.59 -32.85
#